data_AF-A0A534P285-F1
#
_entry.id   AF-A0A534P285-F1
#
_cell.length_a   1.000
_cell.length_b   1.000
_cell.length_c   1.000
_cell.angle_alpha   90.00
_cell.angle_beta   90.00
_cell.angle_gamma   90.00
#
_symmetry.space_group_name_H-M   'P 1'
#
loop_
_entity.id
_entity.type
_entity.pdbx_description
1 polymer ?
#
loop_
_entity_poly.entity_id
_entity_poly.type
_entity_poly.pdbx_seq_one_letter_code
_entity_poly.pdbx_strand_id
1 'polypeptide(L)'
;DVGAGPAPAALSILDVLGGEAVAIDASEAALSEARALAGSASLRTMRSEAASARSAGGEFEIVVLANVLSEIPEARRDALLDALPVRSSGSVLVVEPALRETGRALLAFRDRALERGWYATGPCLTQRPCPALASPRDWCTASAEWEPPEHLRQLADPPGLRAGGIAPPEKGKKRLWVCSDEGRIPLVRLDRHASPGNARFDDLRRGDLVRVEGAESRPDGLRIGPSSRVAPL
;
A
#
# COMPACT_ATOMS: atom_id res chain seq x y z
N ASP A 1 -3.82 5.91 -15.33
CA ASP A 1 -2.50 5.51 -14.81
C ASP A 1 -1.53 6.65 -15.03
N VAL A 2 -1.03 7.25 -13.96
CA VAL A 2 -0.24 8.49 -13.98
C VAL A 2 1.21 8.15 -13.65
N GLY A 3 2.15 8.48 -14.55
CA GLY A 3 3.51 7.94 -14.52
C GLY A 3 3.51 6.45 -14.79
N ALA A 4 2.82 6.07 -15.86
CA ALA A 4 2.43 4.69 -16.12
C ALA A 4 3.63 3.78 -16.47
N GLY A 5 4.75 4.34 -16.93
CA GLY A 5 5.81 3.57 -17.58
C GLY A 5 5.22 2.71 -18.72
N PRO A 6 5.49 1.40 -18.76
CA PRO A 6 4.87 0.46 -19.70
C PRO A 6 3.42 0.07 -19.34
N ALA A 7 2.77 0.83 -18.45
CA ALA A 7 1.39 0.68 -17.99
C ALA A 7 1.00 -0.68 -17.36
N PRO A 8 1.88 -1.37 -16.60
CA PRO A 8 1.52 -2.66 -16.00
C PRO A 8 0.36 -2.53 -15.01
N ALA A 9 0.25 -1.40 -14.30
CA ALA A 9 -0.83 -1.14 -13.37
C ALA A 9 -2.17 -0.96 -14.10
N ALA A 10 -2.22 -0.11 -15.14
CA ALA A 10 -3.41 0.03 -15.98
C ALA A 10 -3.87 -1.31 -16.57
N LEU A 11 -2.94 -2.08 -17.15
CA LEU A 11 -3.26 -3.35 -17.81
C LEU A 11 -3.79 -4.38 -16.82
N SER A 12 -3.19 -4.47 -15.62
CA SER A 12 -3.68 -5.37 -14.56
C SER A 12 -5.08 -4.98 -14.08
N ILE A 13 -5.38 -3.68 -13.98
CA ILE A 13 -6.70 -3.20 -13.60
C ILE A 13 -7.73 -3.51 -14.69
N LEU A 14 -7.37 -3.31 -15.97
CA LEU A 14 -8.23 -3.66 -17.10
C LEU A 14 -8.52 -5.15 -17.17
N ASP A 15 -7.56 -6.01 -16.86
CA ASP A 15 -7.75 -7.47 -16.83
C ASP A 15 -8.77 -7.90 -15.77
N VAL A 16 -8.76 -7.25 -14.60
CA VAL A 16 -9.65 -7.59 -13.48
C VAL A 16 -11.02 -6.93 -13.58
N LEU A 17 -11.09 -5.66 -13.99
CA LEU A 17 -12.32 -4.85 -13.96
C LEU A 17 -12.94 -4.60 -15.34
N GLY A 18 -12.19 -4.84 -16.42
CA GLY A 18 -12.57 -4.40 -17.76
C GLY A 18 -12.53 -2.87 -17.92
N GLY A 19 -13.21 -2.38 -18.95
CA GLY A 19 -13.36 -0.95 -19.23
C GLY A 19 -12.26 -0.38 -20.13
N GLU A 20 -11.95 0.91 -19.92
CA GLU A 20 -10.98 1.66 -20.71
C GLU A 20 -9.99 2.37 -19.79
N ALA A 21 -8.73 2.46 -20.21
CA ALA A 21 -7.69 3.13 -19.43
C ALA A 21 -6.93 4.16 -20.27
N VAL A 22 -6.44 5.18 -19.57
CA VAL A 22 -5.48 6.13 -20.10
C VAL A 22 -4.17 6.01 -19.31
N ALA A 23 -3.08 5.68 -20.00
CA ALA A 23 -1.72 5.69 -19.47
C ALA A 23 -1.03 7.01 -19.82
N ILE A 24 -0.56 7.72 -18.80
CA ILE A 24 0.13 9.00 -18.94
C ILE A 24 1.58 8.83 -18.49
N ASP A 25 2.52 9.19 -19.33
CA ASP A 25 3.95 9.15 -18.99
C ASP A 25 4.74 10.20 -19.79
N ALA A 26 5.87 10.66 -19.25
CA ALA A 26 6.76 11.59 -19.96
C ALA A 26 7.59 10.87 -21.05
N SER A 27 7.82 9.57 -20.88
CA SER A 27 8.63 8.71 -21.74
C SER A 27 7.81 8.09 -22.88
N GLU A 28 8.07 8.53 -24.12
CA GLU A 28 7.45 7.90 -25.30
C GLU A 28 7.91 6.44 -25.47
N ALA A 29 9.13 6.10 -25.06
CA ALA A 29 9.62 4.73 -25.13
C ALA A 29 8.78 3.79 -24.24
N ALA A 30 8.47 4.23 -23.02
CA ALA A 30 7.64 3.47 -22.09
C ALA A 30 6.19 3.36 -22.60
N LEU A 31 5.62 4.44 -23.14
CA LEU A 31 4.29 4.42 -23.75
C LEU A 31 4.22 3.54 -25.00
N SER A 32 5.29 3.47 -25.80
CA SER A 32 5.37 2.56 -26.94
C SER A 32 5.31 1.11 -26.49
N GLU A 33 6.00 0.76 -25.40
CA GLU A 33 5.94 -0.57 -24.81
C GLU A 33 4.56 -0.87 -24.21
N ALA A 34 3.93 0.12 -23.55
CA ALA A 34 2.56 -0.01 -23.05
C ALA A 34 1.57 -0.37 -24.18
N ARG A 35 1.66 0.28 -25.34
CA ARG A 35 0.82 -0.03 -26.52
C ARG A 35 1.06 -1.45 -27.04
N ALA A 36 2.32 -1.90 -27.05
CA ALA A 36 2.66 -3.24 -27.48
C ALA A 36 2.12 -4.31 -26.52
N LEU A 37 2.21 -4.07 -25.21
CA LEU A 37 1.71 -4.96 -24.17
C LEU A 37 0.19 -4.99 -24.06
N ALA A 38 -0.49 -3.90 -24.45
CA ALA A 38 -1.94 -3.80 -24.34
C ALA A 38 -2.69 -4.87 -25.17
N GLY A 39 -2.13 -5.33 -26.29
CA GLY A 39 -2.78 -6.32 -27.15
C GLY A 39 -4.18 -5.88 -27.57
N SER A 40 -5.22 -6.53 -27.03
CA SER A 40 -6.64 -6.20 -27.29
C SER A 40 -7.30 -5.33 -26.21
N ALA A 41 -6.57 -5.00 -25.14
CA ALA A 41 -7.09 -4.17 -24.06
C ALA A 41 -7.33 -2.73 -24.54
N SER A 42 -8.39 -2.08 -24.05
CA SER A 42 -8.72 -0.70 -24.38
C SER A 42 -7.81 0.28 -23.60
N LEU A 43 -6.56 0.40 -24.06
CA LEU A 43 -5.56 1.31 -23.50
C LEU A 43 -5.23 2.43 -24.48
N ARG A 44 -5.51 3.67 -24.06
CA ARG A 44 -4.98 4.87 -24.71
C ARG A 44 -3.75 5.36 -23.97
N THR A 45 -2.75 5.84 -24.70
CA THR A 45 -1.56 6.48 -24.11
C THR A 45 -1.56 7.97 -24.37
N MET A 46 -0.99 8.75 -23.45
CA MET A 46 -0.76 10.17 -23.62
C MET A 46 0.60 10.56 -23.09
N ARG A 47 1.43 11.18 -23.93
CA ARG A 47 2.72 11.71 -23.47
C ARG A 47 2.51 13.02 -22.71
N SER A 48 2.76 13.00 -21.41
CA SER A 48 2.60 14.17 -20.53
C SER A 48 3.28 13.92 -19.18
N GLU A 49 3.61 15.00 -18.49
CA GLU A 49 4.10 14.95 -17.10
C GLU A 49 2.97 14.55 -16.14
N ALA A 50 3.30 13.88 -15.03
CA ALA A 50 2.33 13.48 -14.00
C ALA A 50 1.55 14.68 -13.43
N ALA A 51 2.22 15.82 -13.26
CA ALA A 51 1.60 17.07 -12.78
C ALA A 51 0.56 17.66 -13.76
N SER A 52 0.51 17.16 -14.99
CA SER A 52 -0.44 17.56 -16.04
C SER A 52 -1.50 16.49 -16.29
N ALA A 53 -1.73 15.56 -15.37
CA ALA A 53 -2.64 14.42 -15.58
C ALA A 53 -4.08 14.83 -15.99
N ARG A 54 -4.59 16.00 -15.56
CA ARG A 54 -5.88 16.55 -16.03
C ARG A 54 -5.98 16.72 -17.55
N SER A 55 -4.84 16.86 -18.23
CA SER A 55 -4.80 16.97 -19.69
C SER A 55 -5.28 15.70 -20.43
N ALA A 56 -5.41 14.56 -19.73
CA ALA A 56 -5.98 13.34 -20.29
C ALA A 56 -7.41 13.47 -20.81
N GLY A 57 -8.14 14.48 -20.32
CA GLY A 57 -9.54 14.72 -20.64
C GLY A 57 -10.47 13.78 -19.87
N GLY A 58 -11.53 14.33 -19.30
CA GLY A 58 -12.52 13.59 -18.51
C GLY A 58 -12.14 13.41 -17.04
N GLU A 59 -13.02 12.73 -16.31
CA GLU A 59 -12.83 12.33 -14.91
C GLU A 59 -12.93 10.81 -14.80
N PHE A 60 -12.01 10.21 -14.05
CA PHE A 60 -11.83 8.76 -13.94
C PHE A 60 -12.39 8.22 -12.61
N GLU A 61 -12.94 7.01 -12.65
CA GLU A 61 -13.40 6.29 -11.45
C GLU A 61 -12.21 5.78 -10.61
N ILE A 62 -11.12 5.41 -11.27
CA ILE A 62 -9.89 4.95 -10.63
C ILE A 62 -8.71 5.70 -11.25
N VAL A 63 -7.91 6.34 -10.40
CA VAL A 63 -6.59 6.88 -10.78
C VAL A 63 -5.53 6.10 -10.03
N VAL A 64 -4.56 5.54 -10.76
CA VAL A 64 -3.45 4.79 -10.16
C VAL A 64 -2.14 5.55 -10.32
N LEU A 65 -1.34 5.52 -9.25
CA LEU A 65 0.01 6.06 -9.12
C LEU A 65 0.89 4.91 -8.61
N ALA A 66 1.51 4.16 -9.52
CA ALA A 66 2.31 2.98 -9.17
C ALA A 66 3.79 3.25 -9.40
N ASN A 67 4.58 3.25 -8.32
CA ASN A 67 6.03 3.47 -8.30
C ASN A 67 6.49 4.83 -8.88
N VAL A 68 5.62 5.84 -8.89
CA VAL A 68 5.86 7.17 -9.48
C VAL A 68 6.10 8.26 -8.43
N LEU A 69 5.56 8.12 -7.21
CA LEU A 69 5.65 9.15 -6.18
C LEU A 69 7.10 9.36 -5.75
N SER A 70 7.91 8.29 -5.74
CA SER A 70 9.35 8.37 -5.48
C SER A 70 10.11 9.17 -6.54
N GLU A 71 9.60 9.23 -7.78
CA GLU A 71 10.21 9.96 -8.90
C GLU A 71 9.82 11.44 -8.92
N ILE A 72 8.72 11.80 -8.23
CA ILE A 72 8.24 13.18 -8.14
C ILE A 72 8.94 13.89 -6.98
N PRO A 73 9.59 15.05 -7.23
CA PRO A 73 10.21 15.85 -6.18
C PRO A 73 9.20 16.23 -5.09
N GLU A 74 9.61 16.21 -3.83
CA GLU A 74 8.74 16.45 -2.68
C GLU A 74 7.91 17.73 -2.81
N ALA A 75 8.55 18.84 -3.24
CA ALA A 75 7.91 20.13 -3.46
C ALA A 75 6.80 20.14 -4.53
N ARG A 76 6.68 19.07 -5.34
CA ARG A 76 5.69 18.94 -6.42
C ARG A 76 4.61 17.91 -6.10
N ARG A 77 4.78 17.08 -5.06
CA ARG A 77 3.80 16.05 -4.69
C ARG A 77 2.47 16.65 -4.27
N ASP A 78 2.47 17.81 -3.64
CA ASP A 78 1.21 18.47 -3.30
C ASP A 78 0.42 18.92 -4.53
N ALA A 79 1.09 19.45 -5.54
CA ALA A 79 0.43 19.84 -6.78
C ALA A 79 -0.11 18.62 -7.55
N LEU A 80 0.48 17.43 -7.34
CA LEU A 80 -0.02 16.20 -7.92
C LEU A 80 -1.44 15.87 -7.46
N LEU A 81 -1.76 16.03 -6.17
CA LEU A 81 -3.11 15.81 -5.63
C LEU A 81 -4.15 16.67 -6.36
N ASP A 82 -3.81 17.93 -6.63
CA ASP A 82 -4.69 18.86 -7.33
C ASP A 82 -4.80 18.53 -8.83
N ALA A 83 -3.82 17.83 -9.39
CA ALA A 83 -3.75 17.45 -10.80
C ALA A 83 -4.41 16.10 -11.13
N LEU A 84 -4.87 15.33 -10.13
CA LEU A 84 -5.51 14.03 -10.39
C LEU A 84 -6.91 14.21 -11.00
N PRO A 85 -7.19 13.65 -12.19
CA PRO A 85 -8.51 13.75 -12.83
C PRO A 85 -9.49 12.71 -12.27
N VAL A 86 -9.67 12.65 -10.94
CA VAL A 86 -10.59 11.68 -10.32
C VAL A 86 -11.99 12.28 -10.20
N ARG A 87 -13.02 11.44 -10.40
CA ARG A 87 -14.41 11.79 -10.08
C ARG A 87 -14.57 12.02 -8.58
N SER A 88 -15.59 12.79 -8.16
CA SER A 88 -15.91 13.00 -6.74
C SER A 88 -16.20 11.69 -5.98
N SER A 89 -16.72 10.66 -6.65
CA SER A 89 -16.95 9.31 -6.11
C SER A 89 -15.86 8.31 -6.49
N GLY A 90 -14.78 8.75 -7.13
CA GLY A 90 -13.69 7.90 -7.58
C GLY A 90 -12.67 7.61 -6.49
N SER A 91 -11.69 6.78 -6.81
CA SER A 91 -10.63 6.36 -5.90
C SER A 91 -9.25 6.60 -6.51
N VAL A 92 -8.29 6.90 -5.64
CA VAL A 92 -6.87 6.95 -6.00
C VAL A 92 -6.13 5.79 -5.34
N LEU A 93 -5.50 4.96 -6.15
CA LEU A 93 -4.63 3.89 -5.70
C LEU A 93 -3.18 4.33 -5.82
N VAL A 94 -2.47 4.39 -4.69
CA VAL A 94 -1.04 4.71 -4.65
C VAL A 94 -0.27 3.48 -4.20
N VAL A 95 0.71 3.05 -4.99
CA VAL A 95 1.56 1.90 -4.70
C VAL A 95 3.01 2.33 -4.83
N GLU A 96 3.82 2.02 -3.83
CA GLU A 96 5.26 2.32 -3.80
C GLU A 96 6.03 1.12 -3.25
N PRO A 97 7.31 0.95 -3.60
CA PRO A 97 8.16 -0.07 -3.01
C PRO A 97 8.15 0.03 -1.47
N ALA A 98 8.19 -1.12 -0.79
CA ALA A 98 8.07 -1.23 0.66
C ALA A 98 9.35 -0.81 1.44
N LEU A 99 10.14 0.11 0.88
CA LEU A 99 11.34 0.66 1.51
C LEU A 99 10.98 1.74 2.52
N ARG A 100 11.91 2.05 3.43
CA ARG A 100 11.67 3.03 4.50
C ARG A 100 11.43 4.42 3.92
N GLU A 101 12.24 4.84 2.96
CA GLU A 101 12.20 6.16 2.36
C GLU A 101 10.92 6.36 1.54
N THR A 102 10.63 5.46 0.60
CA THR A 102 9.43 5.49 -0.25
C THR A 102 8.15 5.28 0.55
N GLY A 103 8.18 4.36 1.53
CA GLY A 103 7.07 4.12 2.44
C GLY A 103 6.72 5.35 3.27
N ARG A 104 7.72 6.04 3.84
CA ARG A 104 7.48 7.29 4.57
C ARG A 104 6.99 8.41 3.67
N ALA A 105 7.50 8.51 2.44
CA ALA A 105 7.02 9.47 1.45
C ALA A 105 5.54 9.25 1.11
N LEU A 106 5.11 8.00 0.89
CA LEU A 106 3.71 7.66 0.65
C LEU A 106 2.83 7.99 1.86
N LEU A 107 3.28 7.69 3.08
CA LEU A 107 2.55 8.03 4.30
C LEU A 107 2.38 9.54 4.48
N ALA A 108 3.40 10.33 4.16
CA ALA A 108 3.32 11.79 4.21
C ALA A 108 2.36 12.33 3.13
N PHE A 109 2.44 11.79 1.90
CA PHE A 109 1.52 12.12 0.82
C PHE A 109 0.06 11.82 1.18
N ARG A 110 -0.17 10.66 1.81
CA ARG A 110 -1.47 10.26 2.36
C ARG A 110 -1.97 11.26 3.40
N ASP A 111 -1.16 11.66 4.37
CA ASP A 111 -1.57 12.62 5.41
C ASP A 111 -1.92 13.98 4.79
N ARG A 112 -1.16 14.45 3.79
CA ARG A 112 -1.47 15.66 3.00
C ARG A 112 -2.77 15.54 2.20
N ALA A 113 -3.09 14.35 1.69
CA ALA A 113 -4.36 14.10 1.03
C ALA A 113 -5.52 14.22 2.03
N LEU A 114 -5.40 13.65 3.23
CA LEU A 114 -6.43 13.77 4.28
C LEU A 114 -6.71 15.23 4.67
N GLU A 115 -5.65 16.05 4.82
CA GLU A 115 -5.77 17.48 5.10
C GLU A 115 -6.55 18.24 4.01
N ARG A 116 -6.54 17.72 2.78
CA ARG A 116 -7.26 18.26 1.62
C ARG A 116 -8.65 17.66 1.44
N GLY A 117 -9.16 16.91 2.41
CA GLY A 117 -10.50 16.35 2.40
C GLY A 117 -10.63 15.01 1.67
N TRP A 118 -9.52 14.38 1.28
CA TRP A 118 -9.54 13.00 0.81
C TRP A 118 -9.83 12.04 1.98
N TYR A 119 -10.30 10.83 1.65
CA TYR A 119 -10.64 9.81 2.63
C TYR A 119 -9.81 8.56 2.43
N ALA A 120 -9.16 8.05 3.48
CA ALA A 120 -8.37 6.82 3.40
C ALA A 120 -9.27 5.59 3.46
N THR A 121 -9.32 4.81 2.37
CA THR A 121 -10.15 3.59 2.27
C THR A 121 -9.38 2.30 2.56
N GLY A 122 -8.04 2.34 2.57
CA GLY A 122 -7.21 1.19 2.87
C GLY A 122 -5.73 1.45 2.55
N PRO A 123 -4.80 0.58 2.98
CA PRO A 123 -5.01 -0.53 3.92
C PRO A 123 -5.17 -0.04 5.37
N CYS A 124 -4.97 1.26 5.63
CA CYS A 124 -5.20 1.87 6.94
C CYS A 124 -6.44 2.76 6.89
N LEU A 125 -7.37 2.52 7.82
CA LEU A 125 -8.66 3.22 7.90
C LEU A 125 -8.64 4.46 8.80
N THR A 126 -7.49 4.81 9.40
CA THR A 126 -7.38 6.02 10.23
C THR A 126 -7.64 7.25 9.37
N GLN A 127 -8.43 8.22 9.85
CA GLN A 127 -8.59 9.52 9.17
C GLN A 127 -7.75 10.62 9.83
N ARG A 128 -6.74 10.21 10.61
CA ARG A 128 -5.78 11.07 11.31
C ARG A 128 -4.37 10.91 10.71
N PRO A 129 -3.42 11.79 11.09
CA PRO A 129 -2.02 11.60 10.73
C PRO A 129 -1.51 10.19 11.07
N CYS A 130 -0.66 9.65 10.21
CA CYS A 130 -0.16 8.30 10.34
C CYS A 130 0.75 8.18 11.58
N PRO A 131 0.43 7.31 12.56
CA PRO A 131 1.27 7.15 13.75
C PRO A 131 2.69 6.65 13.47
N ALA A 132 2.93 5.99 12.33
CA ALA A 132 4.26 5.57 11.91
C ALA A 132 5.18 6.75 11.55
N LEU A 133 4.63 7.94 11.25
CA LEU A 133 5.44 9.12 10.95
C LEU A 133 5.99 9.81 12.19
N ALA A 134 5.41 9.55 13.38
CA ALA A 134 5.83 10.14 14.65
C ALA A 134 7.29 9.84 15.03
N SER A 135 7.83 8.73 14.52
CA SER A 135 9.22 8.32 14.71
C SER A 135 9.93 8.22 13.36
N PRO A 136 11.16 8.75 13.20
CA PRO A 136 11.89 8.70 11.93
C PRO A 136 12.39 7.29 11.57
N ARG A 137 12.38 6.36 12.53
CA ARG A 137 12.81 4.97 12.33
C ARG A 137 11.69 4.06 11.84
N ASP A 138 10.45 4.49 11.99
CA ASP A 138 9.28 3.69 11.64
C ASP A 138 8.82 3.95 10.20
N TRP A 139 8.26 2.92 9.59
CA TRP A 139 7.47 3.02 8.36
C TRP A 139 6.45 1.89 8.37
N CYS A 140 5.46 2.00 7.48
CA CYS A 140 4.32 1.11 7.45
C CYS A 140 4.07 0.66 6.02
N THR A 141 3.94 -0.65 5.81
CA THR A 141 3.81 -1.26 4.48
C THR A 141 2.68 -2.26 4.47
N ALA A 142 2.00 -2.41 3.34
CA ALA A 142 1.11 -3.53 3.11
C ALA A 142 1.74 -4.46 2.08
N SER A 143 1.55 -5.74 2.28
CA SER A 143 1.99 -6.80 1.40
C SER A 143 0.77 -7.58 0.94
N ALA A 144 0.72 -7.91 -0.34
CA ALA A 144 -0.17 -8.92 -0.87
C ALA A 144 0.66 -10.17 -1.16
N GLU A 145 0.19 -11.32 -0.70
CA GLU A 145 0.75 -12.59 -1.13
C GLU A 145 0.31 -12.84 -2.57
N TRP A 146 1.24 -13.30 -3.39
CA TRP A 146 0.97 -13.72 -4.76
C TRP A 146 1.86 -14.94 -5.07
N GLU A 147 1.39 -15.78 -5.97
CA GLU A 147 2.16 -16.92 -6.44
C GLU A 147 2.92 -16.51 -7.71
N PRO A 148 4.25 -16.30 -7.63
CA PRO A 148 5.02 -15.94 -8.81
C PRO A 148 4.98 -17.07 -9.85
N PRO A 149 4.79 -16.75 -11.14
CA PRO A 149 4.83 -17.74 -12.19
C PRO A 149 6.21 -18.40 -12.27
N GLU A 150 6.26 -19.62 -12.80
CA GLU A 150 7.45 -20.48 -12.78
C GLU A 150 8.72 -19.78 -13.30
N HIS A 151 8.62 -19.07 -14.43
CA HIS A 151 9.77 -18.34 -15.00
C HIS A 151 10.32 -17.26 -14.06
N LEU A 152 9.47 -16.64 -13.25
CA LEU A 152 9.86 -15.60 -12.29
C LEU A 152 10.46 -16.24 -11.02
N ARG A 153 9.97 -17.42 -10.62
CA ARG A 153 10.60 -18.24 -9.56
C ARG A 153 12.00 -18.67 -9.96
N GLN A 154 12.20 -19.08 -11.21
CA GLN A 154 13.52 -19.44 -11.75
C GLN A 154 14.51 -18.27 -11.74
N LEU A 155 14.05 -17.05 -12.03
CA LEU A 155 14.85 -15.83 -11.95
C LEU A 155 15.17 -15.40 -10.51
N ALA A 156 14.35 -15.79 -9.54
CA ALA A 156 14.54 -15.51 -8.13
C ALA A 156 15.41 -16.55 -7.41
N ASP A 157 15.73 -17.67 -8.05
CA ASP A 157 16.58 -18.76 -7.54
C ASP A 157 17.98 -18.89 -8.21
N PRO A 158 18.71 -17.82 -8.57
CA PRO A 158 20.13 -17.96 -8.86
C PRO A 158 20.89 -18.11 -7.52
N PRO A 159 21.97 -18.91 -7.47
CA PRO A 159 22.77 -19.06 -6.26
C PRO A 159 23.31 -17.69 -5.82
N GLY A 160 22.70 -17.13 -4.77
CA GLY A 160 23.11 -15.85 -4.17
C GLY A 160 22.01 -14.78 -4.03
N LEU A 161 20.85 -14.91 -4.69
CA LEU A 161 19.71 -14.01 -4.49
C LEU A 161 18.66 -14.73 -3.64
N ARG A 162 18.51 -14.32 -2.38
CA ARG A 162 17.33 -14.70 -1.59
C ARG A 162 16.22 -13.74 -1.97
N ALA A 163 15.11 -14.25 -2.49
CA ALA A 163 13.88 -13.49 -2.60
C ALA A 163 13.64 -12.74 -1.28
N GLY A 164 13.39 -11.42 -1.37
CA GLY A 164 13.09 -10.55 -0.23
C GLY A 164 11.78 -10.96 0.41
N GLY A 165 11.82 -12.06 1.17
CA GLY A 165 10.69 -12.65 1.84
C GLY A 165 10.29 -11.87 3.08
N ILE A 166 9.05 -12.10 3.50
CA ILE A 166 8.53 -11.71 4.81
C ILE A 166 9.52 -12.19 5.87
N ALA A 167 9.85 -11.33 6.85
CA ALA A 167 10.76 -11.68 7.93
C ALA A 167 10.33 -13.02 8.56
N PRO A 168 11.26 -13.97 8.78
CA PRO A 168 10.90 -15.26 9.34
C PRO A 168 10.20 -15.05 10.69
N PRO A 169 9.15 -15.84 10.98
CA PRO A 169 8.39 -15.69 12.22
C PRO A 169 9.31 -15.78 13.44
N GLU A 170 9.08 -14.91 14.43
CA GLU A 170 9.87 -14.91 15.67
C GLU A 170 9.59 -16.22 16.44
N LYS A 171 10.65 -16.94 16.85
CA LYS A 171 10.46 -18.21 17.57
C LYS A 171 9.73 -18.01 18.90
N GLY A 172 8.63 -18.73 19.11
CA GLY A 172 7.91 -18.76 20.37
C GLY A 172 6.92 -17.61 20.59
N LYS A 173 6.72 -16.73 19.59
CA LYS A 173 5.80 -15.60 19.69
C LYS A 173 5.36 -15.06 18.33
N LYS A 174 4.17 -14.49 18.31
CA LYS A 174 3.68 -13.64 17.20
C LYS A 174 3.68 -12.17 17.65
N ARG A 175 4.20 -11.30 16.78
CA ARG A 175 4.21 -9.84 16.96
C ARG A 175 3.52 -9.19 15.77
N LEU A 176 2.59 -8.28 16.07
CA LEU A 176 1.92 -7.44 15.08
C LEU A 176 2.07 -5.97 15.46
N TRP A 177 2.14 -5.09 14.48
CA TRP A 177 2.00 -3.66 14.69
C TRP A 177 0.52 -3.29 14.67
N VAL A 178 0.02 -2.69 15.74
CA VAL A 178 -1.34 -2.14 15.81
C VAL A 178 -1.27 -0.62 15.86
N CYS A 179 -2.22 0.03 15.19
CA CYS A 179 -2.40 1.47 15.26
C CYS A 179 -3.70 1.75 16.00
N SER A 180 -3.64 2.59 17.03
CA SER A 180 -4.78 3.11 17.77
C SER A 180 -4.70 4.64 17.88
N ASP A 181 -5.61 5.22 18.64
CA ASP A 181 -5.53 6.59 19.13
C ASP A 181 -4.31 6.88 20.01
N GLU A 182 -3.76 5.87 20.66
CA GLU A 182 -2.50 5.97 21.43
C GLU A 182 -1.24 5.88 20.54
N GLY A 183 -1.41 5.66 19.23
CA GLY A 183 -0.33 5.64 18.26
C GLY A 183 -0.04 4.25 17.71
N ARG A 184 1.22 4.00 17.32
CA ARG A 184 1.67 2.72 16.74
C ARG A 184 2.38 1.89 17.80
N ILE A 185 1.77 0.77 18.19
CA ILE A 185 2.21 -0.03 19.32
C ILE A 185 2.41 -1.48 18.86
N PRO A 186 3.48 -2.17 19.28
CA PRO A 186 3.61 -3.60 19.01
C PRO A 186 2.71 -4.39 19.96
N LEU A 187 1.84 -5.23 19.39
CA LEU A 187 1.01 -6.20 20.10
C LEU A 187 1.66 -7.58 19.97
N VAL A 188 1.95 -8.23 21.09
CA VAL A 188 2.72 -9.49 21.11
C VAL A 188 1.99 -10.55 21.92
N ARG A 189 1.93 -11.77 21.40
CA ARG A 189 1.49 -12.97 22.11
C ARG A 189 2.59 -14.03 22.05
N LEU A 190 2.87 -14.67 23.17
CA LEU A 190 3.73 -15.86 23.20
C LEU A 190 2.91 -17.09 22.81
N ASP A 191 3.51 -18.08 22.15
CA ASP A 191 2.79 -19.27 21.69
C ASP A 191 2.16 -20.03 22.86
N ARG A 192 2.86 -20.09 24.00
CA ARG A 192 2.36 -20.70 25.25
C ARG A 192 1.17 -19.97 25.89
N HIS A 193 0.83 -18.76 25.44
CA HIS A 193 -0.33 -17.99 25.93
C HIS A 193 -1.52 -18.04 24.96
N ALA A 194 -1.44 -18.86 23.91
CA ALA A 194 -2.58 -19.12 23.05
C ALA A 194 -3.74 -19.71 23.86
N SER A 195 -4.94 -19.18 23.64
CA SER A 195 -6.17 -19.64 24.27
C SER A 195 -7.36 -19.46 23.32
N PRO A 196 -8.50 -20.14 23.55
CA PRO A 196 -9.69 -19.96 22.72
C PRO A 196 -10.15 -18.49 22.61
N GLY A 197 -9.96 -17.70 23.68
CA GLY A 197 -10.35 -16.29 23.71
C GLY A 197 -9.49 -15.37 22.84
N ASN A 198 -8.26 -15.77 22.53
CA ASN A 198 -7.32 -14.97 21.74
C ASN A 198 -6.88 -15.65 20.43
N ALA A 199 -7.52 -16.74 20.03
CA ALA A 199 -7.19 -17.50 18.81
C ALA A 199 -7.19 -16.62 17.55
N ARG A 200 -8.12 -15.66 17.46
CA ARG A 200 -8.20 -14.70 16.34
C ARG A 200 -6.91 -13.92 16.10
N PHE A 201 -6.06 -13.76 17.11
CA PHE A 201 -4.77 -13.09 16.96
C PHE A 201 -3.89 -13.74 15.87
N ASP A 202 -4.03 -15.04 15.64
CA ASP A 202 -3.28 -15.79 14.63
C ASP A 202 -3.69 -15.47 13.19
N ASP A 203 -4.94 -15.04 13.00
CA ASP A 203 -5.49 -14.78 11.68
C ASP A 203 -5.55 -13.29 11.33
N LEU A 204 -5.14 -12.41 12.26
CA LEU A 204 -5.19 -10.97 12.00
C LEU A 204 -4.34 -10.57 10.81
N ARG A 205 -4.97 -9.84 9.90
CA ARG A 205 -4.38 -9.26 8.69
C ARG A 205 -4.30 -7.75 8.80
N ARG A 206 -3.52 -7.16 7.88
CA ARG A 206 -3.41 -5.71 7.77
C ARG A 206 -4.79 -5.12 7.40
N GLY A 207 -5.26 -4.18 8.21
CA GLY A 207 -6.56 -3.52 8.01
C GLY A 207 -7.67 -4.05 8.92
N ASP A 208 -7.45 -5.19 9.60
CA ASP A 208 -8.43 -5.71 10.56
C ASP A 208 -8.63 -4.74 11.72
N LEU A 209 -9.91 -4.46 12.00
CA LEU A 209 -10.32 -3.72 13.20
C LEU A 209 -10.69 -4.72 14.28
N VAL A 210 -10.01 -4.64 15.42
CA VAL A 210 -10.21 -5.55 16.53
C VAL A 210 -10.22 -4.84 17.87
N ARG A 211 -10.99 -5.40 18.79
CA ARG A 211 -10.95 -5.09 20.21
C ARG A 211 -10.08 -6.12 20.93
N VAL A 212 -9.14 -5.64 21.72
CA VAL A 212 -8.27 -6.47 22.56
C VAL A 212 -8.57 -6.15 24.02
N GLU A 213 -9.04 -7.15 24.77
CA GLU A 213 -9.36 -7.02 26.19
C GLU A 213 -8.31 -7.75 27.05
N GLY A 214 -7.98 -7.17 28.20
CA GLY A 214 -7.06 -7.79 29.16
C GLY A 214 -5.63 -7.92 28.65
N ALA A 215 -5.19 -7.06 27.72
CA ALA A 215 -3.79 -6.95 27.35
C ALA A 215 -3.01 -6.18 28.41
N GLU A 216 -1.79 -6.62 28.71
CA GLU A 216 -0.89 -5.95 29.65
C GLU A 216 -0.05 -4.91 28.92
N SER A 217 0.03 -3.70 29.47
CA SER A 217 0.97 -2.68 28.99
C SER A 217 2.38 -2.97 29.50
N ARG A 218 3.36 -2.96 28.60
CA ARG A 218 4.79 -3.09 28.89
C ARG A 218 5.59 -1.99 28.19
N PRO A 219 6.83 -1.71 28.62
CA PRO A 219 7.67 -0.70 27.98
C PRO A 219 7.87 -0.92 26.47
N ASP A 220 7.80 -2.18 26.01
CA ASP A 220 7.96 -2.60 24.63
C ASP A 220 6.62 -3.03 23.99
N GLY A 221 5.50 -2.44 24.42
CA GLY A 221 4.16 -2.53 23.84
C GLY A 221 3.18 -3.41 24.60
N LEU A 222 2.10 -3.82 23.92
CA LEU A 222 1.01 -4.58 24.52
C LEU A 222 1.29 -6.09 24.50
N ARG A 223 0.91 -6.78 25.57
CA ARG A 223 1.04 -8.24 25.68
C ARG A 223 -0.30 -8.91 25.85
N ILE A 224 -0.56 -9.88 24.98
CA ILE A 224 -1.68 -10.80 25.09
C ILE A 224 -1.27 -11.94 26.02
N GLY A 225 -1.97 -12.05 27.14
CA GLY A 225 -1.85 -13.15 28.10
C GLY A 225 -2.89 -14.25 27.86
N PRO A 226 -2.86 -15.34 28.65
CA PRO A 226 -3.79 -16.47 28.51
C PRO A 226 -5.26 -16.08 28.66
N SER A 227 -5.56 -15.08 29.49
CA SER A 227 -6.90 -14.58 29.78
C SER A 227 -7.36 -13.43 28.86
N SER A 228 -6.48 -12.90 28.02
CA SER A 228 -6.82 -11.81 27.09
C SER A 228 -7.80 -12.30 26.03
N ARG A 229 -8.63 -11.40 25.50
CA ARG A 229 -9.58 -11.69 24.41
C ARG A 229 -9.31 -10.82 23.19
N VAL A 230 -9.47 -11.39 22.00
CA VAL A 230 -9.34 -10.70 20.71
C VAL A 230 -10.61 -10.92 19.89
N ALA A 231 -11.37 -9.85 19.66
CA ALA A 231 -12.64 -9.88 18.94
C ALA A 231 -12.65 -8.85 17.81
N PRO A 232 -13.43 -9.05 16.73
CA PRO A 232 -13.66 -8.00 15.74
C PRO A 232 -14.36 -6.79 16.36
N LEU A 233 -14.10 -5.61 15.80
CA LEU A 233 -14.89 -4.40 16.07
C LEU A 233 -16.16 -4.35 15.23
#